data_AF-A0A943G341-F1
#
_entry.id   AF-A0A943G341-F1
#
_cell.length_a   1.000
_cell.length_b   1.000
_cell.length_c   1.000
_cell.angle_alpha   90.00
_cell.angle_beta   90.00
_cell.angle_gamma   90.00
#
_symmetry.space_group_name_H-M   'P 1'
#
loop_
_entity.id
_entity.type
_entity.pdbx_description
1 polymer ?
#
loop_
_entity_poly.entity_id
_entity_poly.type
_entity_poly.pdbx_seq_one_letter_code
_entity_poly.pdbx_strand_id
1 'polypeptide(L)'
;MPYKIFVEETVRLKHLITVECDEDIIEYIPDPDDFTEDISDYAYNMLDDIDGLTVLSVEEEIDRYDCDCFELDDIIPCEEGN
;
A
#
# COMPACT_ATOMS: atom_id res chain seq x y z
N MET A 1 2.57 15.30 1.08
CA MET A 1 1.81 15.16 -0.19
C MET A 1 1.16 13.78 -0.13
N PRO A 2 -0.11 13.57 -0.52
CA PRO A 2 -0.67 12.23 -0.45
C PRO A 2 -0.02 11.33 -1.52
N TYR A 3 0.19 10.07 -1.18
CA TYR A 3 0.71 9.01 -2.04
C TYR A 3 -0.29 7.86 -2.08
N LYS A 4 -0.34 7.15 -3.19
CA LYS A 4 -1.10 5.93 -3.38
C LYS A 4 -0.14 4.77 -3.52
N ILE A 5 -0.20 3.86 -2.56
CA ILE A 5 0.52 2.60 -2.55
C ILE A 5 -0.43 1.56 -3.14
N PHE A 6 0.02 0.90 -4.20
CA PHE A 6 -0.69 -0.21 -4.82
C PHE A 6 -0.04 -1.51 -4.34
N VAL A 7 -0.83 -2.34 -3.67
CA VAL A 7 -0.40 -3.67 -3.24
C VAL A 7 -1.27 -4.68 -3.98
N GLU A 8 -0.64 -5.56 -4.74
CA GLU A 8 -1.34 -6.63 -5.42
C GLU A 8 -1.28 -7.90 -4.58
N GLU A 9 -2.45 -8.40 -4.18
CA GLU A 9 -2.60 -9.76 -3.68
C GLU A 9 -2.84 -10.66 -4.89
N THR A 10 -1.83 -11.46 -5.25
CA THR A 10 -1.84 -12.23 -6.49
C THR A 10 -2.92 -13.34 -6.53
N VAL A 11 -3.66 -13.55 -5.43
CA VAL A 11 -4.76 -14.51 -5.40
C VAL A 11 -6.08 -13.95 -5.92
N ARG A 12 -6.33 -12.63 -5.96
CA ARG A 12 -7.63 -12.05 -6.43
C ARG A 12 -7.87 -10.54 -6.27
N LEU A 13 -7.04 -9.81 -5.55
CA LEU A 13 -7.40 -8.50 -5.02
C LEU A 13 -6.23 -7.52 -5.13
N LYS A 14 -6.45 -6.36 -5.72
CA LYS A 14 -5.54 -5.23 -5.67
C LYS A 14 -6.00 -4.29 -4.57
N HIS A 15 -5.15 -4.09 -3.57
CA HIS A 15 -5.38 -3.13 -2.50
C HIS A 15 -4.76 -1.80 -2.89
N LEU A 16 -5.57 -0.74 -2.87
CA LEU A 16 -5.13 0.63 -3.06
C LEU A 16 -5.13 1.32 -1.70
N ILE A 17 -3.94 1.56 -1.17
CA ILE A 17 -3.75 2.23 0.11
C ILE A 17 -3.34 3.67 -0.18
N THR A 18 -4.18 4.62 0.20
CA THR A 18 -3.82 6.04 0.14
C THR A 18 -3.21 6.44 1.47
N VAL A 19 -2.00 6.97 1.42
CA VAL A 19 -1.24 7.45 2.57
C VAL A 19 -0.86 8.92 2.38
N GLU A 20 -0.57 9.61 3.46
CA GLU A 20 0.09 10.90 3.45
C GLU A 20 1.44 10.74 4.13
N CYS A 21 2.51 11.02 3.40
CA CYS A 21 3.87 11.02 3.93
C CYS A 21 4.73 12.06 3.22
N ASP A 22 5.95 12.26 3.74
CA ASP A 22 6.99 13.03 3.07
C ASP A 22 7.71 12.18 2.01
N GLU A 23 8.32 12.84 1.02
CA GLU A 23 8.99 12.16 -0.10
C GLU A 23 10.13 11.23 0.36
N ASP A 24 10.82 11.61 1.44
CA ASP A 24 11.88 10.81 2.06
C ASP A 24 11.37 9.54 2.75
N ILE A 25 10.07 9.40 3.04
CA ILE A 25 9.52 8.22 3.72
C ILE A 25 9.22 7.09 2.73
N ILE A 26 9.02 7.40 1.45
CA ILE A 26 8.63 6.43 0.43
C ILE A 26 9.65 5.28 0.30
N GLU A 27 10.94 5.60 0.43
CA GLU A 27 12.03 4.62 0.38
C GLU A 27 12.13 3.72 1.62
N TYR A 28 11.42 4.07 2.70
CA TYR A 28 11.34 3.29 3.94
C TYR A 28 10.06 2.44 4.03
N ILE A 29 9.18 2.51 3.02
CA ILE A 29 7.97 1.69 2.97
C ILE A 29 8.40 0.22 2.81
N PRO A 30 8.09 -0.66 3.77
CA PRO A 30 8.50 -2.07 3.73
C PRO A 30 7.73 -2.84 2.66
N ASP A 31 8.29 -3.92 2.13
CA ASP A 31 7.55 -4.78 1.21
C ASP A 31 6.52 -5.67 1.97
N PRO A 32 5.24 -5.69 1.59
CA PRO A 32 4.20 -6.44 2.29
C PRO A 32 4.50 -7.94 2.36
N ASP A 33 5.14 -8.51 1.34
CA ASP A 33 5.47 -9.95 1.29
C ASP A 33 6.46 -10.37 2.38
N ASP A 34 7.36 -9.44 2.78
CA ASP A 34 8.41 -9.74 3.77
C ASP A 34 7.85 -9.79 5.20
N PHE A 35 6.66 -9.23 5.44
CA PHE A 35 6.16 -8.99 6.79
C PHE A 35 4.79 -9.56 7.12
N THR A 36 3.87 -9.70 6.15
CA THR A 36 2.50 -10.12 6.47
C THR A 36 1.83 -10.92 5.34
N GLU A 37 0.95 -11.82 5.74
CA GLU A 37 0.05 -12.54 4.84
C GLU A 37 -1.31 -11.81 4.68
N ASP A 38 -1.46 -10.62 5.29
CA ASP A 38 -2.70 -9.84 5.30
C ASP A 38 -2.43 -8.34 5.07
N ILE A 39 -3.05 -7.77 4.02
CA ILE A 39 -2.86 -6.37 3.65
C ILE A 39 -3.54 -5.40 4.62
N SER A 40 -4.57 -5.83 5.35
CA SER A 40 -5.15 -4.97 6.38
C SER A 40 -4.15 -4.76 7.52
N ASP A 41 -3.39 -5.79 7.88
CA ASP A 41 -2.31 -5.67 8.86
C ASP A 41 -1.19 -4.76 8.35
N TYR A 42 -0.82 -4.91 7.07
CA TYR A 42 0.13 -4.01 6.43
C TYR A 42 -0.34 -2.54 6.46
N ALA A 43 -1.58 -2.29 6.06
CA ALA A 43 -2.11 -0.93 5.94
C ALA A 43 -2.35 -0.25 7.30
N TYR A 44 -2.92 -0.96 8.28
CA TYR A 44 -3.36 -0.34 9.54
C TYR A 44 -2.40 -0.54 10.71
N ASN A 45 -1.51 -1.55 10.67
CA ASN A 45 -0.53 -1.77 11.73
C ASN A 45 0.89 -1.39 11.27
N MET A 46 1.36 -1.89 10.12
CA MET A 46 2.73 -1.61 9.67
C MET A 46 2.93 -0.16 9.24
N LEU A 47 2.12 0.31 8.29
CA LEU A 47 2.24 1.66 7.76
C LEU A 47 1.96 2.72 8.84
N ASP A 48 1.00 2.49 9.73
CA ASP A 48 0.67 3.40 10.84
C ASP A 48 1.81 3.52 11.88
N ASP A 49 2.66 2.49 12.04
CA ASP A 49 3.81 2.53 12.95
C ASP A 49 4.98 3.37 12.38
N ILE A 50 4.95 3.71 11.09
CA ILE A 50 5.99 4.51 10.44
C ILE A 50 5.81 5.99 10.80
N ASP A 51 6.78 6.52 11.55
CA ASP A 51 6.82 7.94 11.92
C ASP A 51 6.90 8.82 10.66
N GLY A 52 5.90 9.67 10.45
CA GLY A 52 5.78 10.53 9.26
C GLY A 52 4.94 9.94 8.13
N LEU A 53 4.28 8.80 8.34
CA LEU A 53 3.28 8.25 7.44
C LEU A 53 1.91 8.20 8.13
N THR A 54 0.86 8.56 7.42
CA THR A 54 -0.53 8.43 7.91
C THR A 54 -1.40 7.81 6.84
N VAL A 55 -2.11 6.73 7.18
CA VAL A 55 -3.03 6.08 6.24
C VAL A 55 -4.37 6.84 6.17
N LEU A 56 -4.75 7.24 4.97
CA LEU A 56 -5.98 8.01 4.71
C LEU A 56 -7.16 7.10 4.35
N SER A 57 -6.93 6.10 3.51
CA SER A 57 -7.97 5.17 3.06
C SER A 57 -7.36 3.89 2.49
N VAL A 58 -8.11 2.78 2.58
CA VAL A 58 -7.77 1.50 1.97
C VAL A 58 -8.96 1.11 1.09
N GLU A 59 -8.72 0.90 -0.20
CA GLU A 59 -9.69 0.43 -1.17
C GLU A 59 -9.27 -0.96 -1.70
N GLU A 60 -10.26 -1.77 -2.07
CA GLU A 60 -10.04 -3.13 -2.56
C GLU A 60 -10.66 -3.25 -3.95
N GLU A 61 -9.85 -3.55 -4.96
CA GLU A 61 -10.27 -3.82 -6.32
C GLU A 61 -10.08 -5.31 -6.62
N ILE A 62 -11.09 -5.99 -7.15
CA ILE A 62 -11.00 -7.42 -7.44
C ILE A 62 -10.35 -7.62 -8.82
N ASP A 63 -9.07 -7.97 -8.85
CA ASP A 63 -8.35 -8.35 -10.06
C ASP A 63 -8.04 -9.85 -10.06
N ARG A 64 -8.64 -10.60 -10.99
CA ARG A 64 -8.67 -12.07 -10.95
C ARG A 64 -7.35 -12.68 -11.44
N TYR A 65 -6.41 -12.91 -10.54
CA TYR A 65 -5.21 -13.74 -10.79
C TYR A 65 -5.19 -15.01 -9.91
N ASP A 66 -4.30 -15.97 -10.24
CA ASP A 66 -4.24 -17.34 -9.72
C ASP A 66 -2.81 -17.63 -9.20
N CYS A 67 -2.33 -16.85 -8.23
CA CYS A 67 -1.02 -17.06 -7.58
C CYS A 67 -1.10 -16.66 -6.09
N ASP A 68 -0.34 -17.30 -5.18
CA ASP A 68 -0.41 -17.08 -3.72
C ASP A 68 0.78 -16.26 -3.18
N CYS A 69 0.92 -14.99 -3.59
CA CYS A 69 2.00 -14.06 -3.20
C CYS A 69 1.49 -12.60 -3.08
N PHE A 70 2.16 -11.74 -2.31
CA PHE A 70 1.89 -10.31 -2.27
C PHE A 70 3.03 -9.54 -2.95
N GLU A 71 2.75 -8.49 -3.70
CA GLU A 71 3.80 -7.64 -4.30
C GLU A 71 3.43 -6.15 -4.18
N LEU A 72 4.38 -5.31 -3.79
CA LEU A 72 4.26 -3.86 -3.99
C LEU A 72 4.37 -3.56 -5.49
N ASP A 73 3.25 -3.15 -6.07
CA ASP A 73 3.15 -2.91 -7.50
C ASP A 73 3.70 -1.52 -7.88
N ASP A 74 3.22 -0.47 -7.21
CA ASP A 74 3.66 0.90 -7.48
C ASP A 74 3.35 1.85 -6.31
N ILE A 75 4.09 2.96 -6.21
CA ILE A 75 3.83 4.05 -5.26
C ILE A 75 3.78 5.34 -6.05
N ILE A 76 2.57 5.84 -6.28
CA ILE A 76 2.34 7.01 -7.14
C ILE A 76 1.97 8.20 -6.26
N PRO A 77 2.58 9.39 -6.42
CA PRO A 77 2.06 10.59 -5.79
C PRO A 77 0.60 10.81 -6.21
N CYS A 78 -0.27 11.12 -5.26
CA CYS A 78 -1.57 11.70 -5.60
C CYS A 78 -1.29 13.08 -6.21
N GLU A 79 -1.18 13.14 -7.54
CA GLU A 79 -1.40 14.40 -8.23
C GLU A 79 -2.83 14.81 -7.91
N GLU A 80 -2.98 15.77 -7.00
CA GLU A 80 -4.22 16.51 -6.82
C GLU A 80 -4.45 17.22 -8.16
N GLY A 81 -5.17 16.52 -9.06
CA GLY A 81 -5.60 17.05 -10.33
C GLY A 81 -6.32 18.36 -10.05
N ASN A 82 -5.74 19.45 -10.55
CA ASN A 82 -6.31 20.79 -10.51
C ASN A 82 -7.76 20.82 -11.02
#